data_AF-A0A1C2C4J8-F1
#
_entry.id   AF-A0A1C2C4J8-F1
#
_cell.length_a   1.000
_cell.length_b   1.000
_cell.length_c   1.000
_cell.angle_alpha   90.00
_cell.angle_beta   90.00
_cell.angle_gamma   90.00
#
_symmetry.space_group_name_H-M   'P 1'
#
loop_
_entity.id
_entity.type
_entity.pdbx_description
1 polymer ?
#
loop_
_entity_poly.entity_id
_entity_poly.type
_entity_poly.pdbx_seq_one_letter_code
_entity_poly.pdbx_strand_id
1 'polypeptide(L)'
;MQQLYYLHGFASSSQSEKARLTQDYFAALPGVQLKALDLPYTPAEAMATLQQQITAPPAAIIGSSLGGFLATVLAEQYGCRACLINPAVAPHKVLADYIGEYQHPVLQQRYQVRTEHMSQLASLMPLTLKRPEQYFVLLQSGDEVLDYRQALKYYQGARFELVEGGDHSFVGYQQYLTQIAEFCLQQP
;
A
#
# COMPACT_ATOMS: atom_id res chain seq x y z
N MET A 1 1.42 -11.76 -19.69
CA MET A 1 2.32 -11.36 -18.59
C MET A 1 1.45 -10.73 -17.52
N GLN A 2 1.52 -11.20 -16.28
CA GLN A 2 0.70 -10.69 -15.17
C GLN A 2 1.26 -9.34 -14.71
N GLN A 3 0.42 -8.30 -14.68
CA GLN A 3 0.84 -6.95 -14.26
C GLN A 3 0.53 -6.75 -12.78
N LEU A 4 1.54 -6.33 -12.02
CA LEU A 4 1.43 -5.99 -10.62
C LEU A 4 2.00 -4.59 -10.38
N TYR A 5 1.52 -3.95 -9.32
CA TYR A 5 1.96 -2.61 -8.94
C TYR A 5 2.40 -2.58 -7.48
N TYR A 6 3.48 -1.87 -7.19
CA TYR A 6 3.91 -1.58 -5.82
C TYR A 6 3.68 -0.10 -5.50
N LEU A 7 2.96 0.17 -4.42
CA LEU A 7 2.63 1.51 -3.95
C LEU A 7 3.31 1.79 -2.61
N HIS A 8 4.16 2.83 -2.58
CA HIS A 8 4.89 3.22 -1.38
C HIS A 8 4.02 4.01 -0.39
N GLY A 9 4.51 4.13 0.85
CA GLY A 9 3.88 4.91 1.90
C GLY A 9 4.05 6.43 1.73
N PHE A 10 3.51 7.17 2.70
CA PHE A 10 3.68 8.62 2.76
C PHE A 10 5.17 9.00 2.91
N ALA A 11 5.58 10.12 2.29
CA ALA A 11 6.96 10.62 2.31
C ALA A 11 8.03 9.58 1.88
N SER A 12 7.62 8.62 1.04
CA SER A 12 8.45 7.53 0.55
C SER A 12 8.50 7.55 -0.99
N SER A 13 9.15 6.56 -1.60
CA SER A 13 9.30 6.48 -3.05
C SER A 13 9.38 5.04 -3.55
N SER A 14 9.34 4.88 -4.88
CA SER A 14 9.66 3.65 -5.61
C SER A 14 11.06 3.11 -5.30
N GLN A 15 11.91 3.91 -4.64
CA GLN A 15 13.27 3.56 -4.25
C GLN A 15 13.41 3.18 -2.77
N SER A 16 12.31 3.12 -2.02
CA SER A 16 12.34 2.61 -0.65
C SER A 16 12.88 1.18 -0.61
N GLU A 17 13.47 0.79 0.52
CA GLU A 17 14.05 -0.55 0.69
C GLU A 17 13.05 -1.66 0.33
N LYS A 18 11.83 -1.57 0.87
CA LYS A 18 10.74 -2.52 0.54
C LYS A 18 10.39 -2.54 -0.95
N ALA A 19 10.35 -1.37 -1.60
CA ALA A 19 10.08 -1.31 -3.04
C ALA A 19 11.18 -2.00 -3.84
N ARG A 20 12.45 -1.71 -3.54
CA ARG A 20 13.61 -2.33 -4.21
C ARG A 20 13.64 -3.84 -4.00
N LEU A 21 13.51 -4.30 -2.75
CA LEU A 21 13.44 -5.73 -2.43
C LEU A 21 12.30 -6.44 -3.18
N THR A 22 11.14 -5.79 -3.30
CA THR A 22 10.01 -6.33 -4.07
C THR A 22 10.31 -6.37 -5.56
N GLN A 23 10.85 -5.30 -6.13
CA GLN A 23 11.22 -5.24 -7.54
C GLN A 23 12.25 -6.32 -7.89
N ASP A 24 13.30 -6.43 -7.09
CA ASP A 24 14.39 -7.40 -7.31
C ASP A 24 13.87 -8.84 -7.26
N TYR A 25 13.00 -9.16 -6.29
CA TYR A 25 12.40 -10.49 -6.18
C TYR A 25 11.49 -10.81 -7.37
N PHE A 26 10.59 -9.90 -7.74
CA PHE A 26 9.64 -10.13 -8.82
C PHE A 26 10.28 -10.10 -10.21
N ALA A 27 11.39 -9.39 -10.40
CA ALA A 27 12.15 -9.39 -11.65
C ALA A 27 12.73 -10.77 -12.00
N ALA A 28 12.97 -11.62 -11.00
CA ALA A 28 13.44 -12.99 -11.19
C ALA A 28 12.31 -13.97 -11.58
N LEU A 29 11.03 -13.58 -11.49
CA LEU A 29 9.89 -14.46 -11.75
C LEU A 29 9.45 -14.40 -13.23
N PRO A 30 9.31 -15.55 -13.92
CA PRO A 30 8.90 -15.57 -15.31
C PRO A 30 7.43 -15.16 -15.47
N GLY A 31 7.15 -14.38 -16.53
CA GLY A 31 5.77 -14.05 -16.91
C GLY A 31 5.08 -13.01 -16.01
N VAL A 32 5.83 -12.36 -15.12
CA VAL A 32 5.35 -11.31 -14.21
C VAL A 32 6.03 -9.98 -14.52
N GLN A 33 5.28 -8.88 -14.42
CA GLN A 33 5.81 -7.53 -14.52
C GLN A 33 5.32 -6.73 -13.32
N LEU A 34 6.24 -6.36 -12.43
CA LEU A 34 5.97 -5.48 -11.29
C LEU A 34 6.43 -4.06 -11.60
N LYS A 35 5.55 -3.07 -11.41
CA LYS A 35 5.85 -1.64 -11.53
C LYS A 35 5.74 -0.95 -10.17
N ALA A 36 6.86 -0.46 -9.64
CA ALA A 36 6.83 0.47 -8.51
C ALA A 36 6.61 1.89 -9.05
N LEU A 37 5.61 2.60 -8.53
CA LEU A 37 5.26 3.95 -8.99
C LEU A 37 5.68 4.98 -7.95
N ASP A 38 6.31 6.06 -8.39
CA ASP A 38 6.46 7.27 -7.57
C ASP A 38 5.16 8.07 -7.63
N LEU A 39 4.49 8.19 -6.49
CA LEU A 39 3.21 8.86 -6.38
C LEU A 39 3.37 10.29 -5.86
N PRO A 40 2.64 11.26 -6.45
CA PRO A 40 2.48 12.58 -5.85
C PRO A 40 1.96 12.52 -4.40
N TYR A 41 2.23 13.58 -3.64
CA TYR A 41 1.85 13.64 -2.22
C TYR A 41 0.38 13.95 -1.99
N THR A 42 -0.27 14.63 -2.94
CA THR A 42 -1.69 14.94 -2.79
C THR A 42 -2.53 13.73 -3.21
N PRO A 43 -3.59 13.39 -2.45
CA PRO A 43 -4.44 12.24 -2.76
C PRO A 43 -5.03 12.29 -4.17
N ALA A 44 -5.49 13.46 -4.62
CA ALA A 44 -6.08 13.65 -5.94
C ALA A 44 -5.07 13.39 -7.07
N GLU A 45 -3.85 13.94 -6.97
CA GLU A 45 -2.81 13.73 -7.98
C GLU A 45 -2.31 12.28 -7.97
N ALA A 46 -2.14 11.67 -6.78
CA ALA A 46 -1.78 10.26 -6.66
C ALA A 46 -2.79 9.36 -7.38
N MET A 47 -4.09 9.58 -7.15
CA MET A 47 -5.15 8.82 -7.83
C MET A 47 -5.15 9.08 -9.34
N ALA A 48 -4.95 10.32 -9.79
CA ALA A 48 -4.85 10.63 -11.22
C ALA A 48 -3.65 9.91 -11.88
N THR A 49 -2.48 9.89 -11.23
CA THR A 49 -1.32 9.12 -11.69
C THR A 49 -1.63 7.64 -11.75
N LEU A 50 -2.25 7.06 -10.71
CA LEU A 50 -2.62 5.65 -10.69
C LEU A 50 -3.58 5.28 -11.82
N GLN A 51 -4.60 6.10 -12.07
CA GLN A 51 -5.56 5.90 -13.16
C GLN A 51 -4.90 5.99 -14.54
N GLN A 52 -3.89 6.84 -14.72
CA GLN A 52 -3.12 6.91 -15.96
C GLN A 52 -2.20 5.71 -16.16
N GLN A 53 -1.62 5.17 -15.09
CA GLN A 53 -0.63 4.09 -15.14
C GLN A 53 -1.26 2.68 -15.15
N ILE A 54 -2.47 2.53 -14.62
CA ILE A 54 -3.21 1.25 -14.54
C ILE A 54 -4.31 1.24 -15.59
N THR A 55 -3.93 0.87 -16.82
CA THR A 55 -4.82 0.89 -18.00
C THR A 55 -5.67 -0.37 -18.16
N ALA A 56 -5.38 -1.42 -17.38
CA ALA A 56 -6.13 -2.66 -17.33
C ALA A 56 -6.12 -3.20 -15.89
N PRO A 57 -7.10 -4.04 -15.50
CA PRO A 57 -7.12 -4.66 -14.17
C PRO A 57 -5.79 -5.40 -13.89
N PRO A 58 -5.05 -5.03 -12.83
CA PRO A 58 -3.83 -5.74 -12.46
C PRO A 58 -4.17 -7.11 -11.86
N ALA A 59 -3.20 -8.03 -11.87
CA ALA A 59 -3.34 -9.31 -11.17
C ALA A 59 -3.38 -9.07 -9.64
N ALA A 60 -2.47 -8.22 -9.15
CA ALA A 60 -2.45 -7.80 -7.76
C ALA A 60 -1.79 -6.43 -7.58
N ILE A 61 -2.06 -5.80 -6.44
CA ILE A 61 -1.40 -4.58 -6.00
C ILE A 61 -0.76 -4.82 -4.64
N ILE A 62 0.49 -4.41 -4.47
CA ILE A 62 1.23 -4.48 -3.21
C ILE A 62 1.32 -3.05 -2.68
N GLY A 63 0.93 -2.81 -1.43
CA GLY A 63 0.91 -1.47 -0.87
C GLY A 63 1.39 -1.44 0.58
N SER A 64 2.25 -0.47 0.92
CA SER A 64 2.72 -0.27 2.30
C SER A 64 2.23 1.05 2.88
N SER A 65 1.79 1.06 4.14
CA SER A 65 1.33 2.27 4.84
C SER A 65 0.23 3.00 4.04
N LEU A 66 0.42 4.27 3.65
CA LEU A 66 -0.50 4.99 2.76
C LEU A 66 -0.68 4.29 1.39
N GLY A 67 0.35 3.66 0.86
CA GLY A 67 0.23 2.85 -0.35
C GLY A 67 -0.68 1.63 -0.15
N GLY A 68 -0.78 1.10 1.06
CA GLY A 68 -1.74 0.05 1.42
C GLY A 68 -3.19 0.53 1.38
N PHE A 69 -3.45 1.78 1.81
CA PHE A 69 -4.74 2.42 1.63
C PHE A 69 -5.11 2.52 0.13
N LEU A 70 -4.21 3.08 -0.68
CA LEU A 70 -4.44 3.25 -2.12
C LEU A 70 -4.60 1.90 -2.83
N ALA A 71 -3.81 0.89 -2.44
CA ALA A 71 -3.95 -0.46 -2.96
C ALA A 71 -5.33 -1.04 -2.66
N THR A 72 -5.90 -0.76 -1.49
CA THR A 72 -7.25 -1.18 -1.11
C THR A 72 -8.32 -0.50 -1.97
N VAL A 73 -8.21 0.82 -2.16
CA VAL A 73 -9.12 1.57 -3.05
C VAL A 73 -9.13 0.98 -4.46
N LEU A 74 -7.93 0.72 -5.01
CA LEU A 74 -7.78 0.16 -6.34
C LEU A 74 -8.24 -1.30 -6.43
N ALA A 75 -7.99 -2.11 -5.40
CA ALA A 75 -8.46 -3.49 -5.35
C ALA A 75 -10.00 -3.57 -5.39
N GLU A 76 -10.69 -2.72 -4.64
CA GLU A 76 -12.16 -2.63 -4.68
C GLU A 76 -12.71 -2.11 -6.03
N GLN A 77 -11.93 -1.30 -6.75
CA GLN A 77 -12.27 -0.78 -8.08
C GLN A 77 -12.09 -1.84 -9.17
N TYR A 78 -10.96 -2.56 -9.17
CA TYR A 78 -10.61 -3.52 -10.22
C TYR A 78 -11.01 -4.97 -9.90
N GLY A 79 -11.39 -5.28 -8.65
CA GLY A 79 -11.70 -6.64 -8.20
C GLY A 79 -10.48 -7.57 -8.14
N CYS A 80 -9.29 -7.00 -7.96
CA CYS A 80 -8.01 -7.70 -7.95
C CYS A 80 -7.51 -7.98 -6.52
N ARG A 81 -6.46 -8.80 -6.39
CA ARG A 81 -5.85 -9.11 -5.09
C ARG A 81 -5.03 -7.92 -4.57
N ALA A 82 -4.96 -7.76 -3.26
CA ALA A 82 -4.07 -6.78 -2.62
C ALA A 82 -3.25 -7.37 -1.48
N CYS A 83 -1.94 -7.15 -1.53
CA CYS A 83 -1.02 -7.46 -0.44
C CYS A 83 -0.67 -6.17 0.29
N LEU A 84 -0.93 -6.10 1.59
CA LEU A 84 -0.90 -4.88 2.38
C LEU A 84 0.11 -5.01 3.51
N ILE A 85 1.06 -4.07 3.60
CA ILE A 85 2.13 -4.09 4.60
C ILE A 85 1.95 -2.92 5.55
N ASN A 86 1.61 -3.19 6.81
CA ASN A 86 1.24 -2.19 7.81
C ASN A 86 0.31 -1.10 7.20
N PRO A 87 -0.85 -1.48 6.61
CA PRO A 87 -1.67 -0.53 5.86
C PRO A 87 -2.33 0.51 6.76
N ALA A 88 -2.37 1.76 6.29
CA ALA A 88 -3.22 2.77 6.89
C ALA A 88 -4.68 2.52 6.49
N VAL A 89 -5.55 2.17 7.44
CA VAL A 89 -6.99 1.93 7.16
C VAL A 89 -7.74 3.24 6.91
N ALA A 90 -7.55 4.21 7.79
CA ALA A 90 -8.20 5.51 7.75
C ALA A 90 -7.12 6.61 7.80
N PRO A 91 -6.27 6.75 6.76
CA PRO A 91 -5.11 7.64 6.79
C PRO A 91 -5.51 9.10 7.01
N HIS A 92 -6.73 9.51 6.65
CA HIS A 92 -7.24 10.87 6.92
C HIS A 92 -7.31 11.22 8.41
N LYS A 93 -7.39 10.23 9.31
CA LYS A 93 -7.36 10.47 10.76
C LYS A 93 -5.95 10.67 11.27
N VAL A 94 -5.03 9.83 10.79
CA VAL A 94 -3.62 9.89 11.18
C VAL A 94 -2.96 11.14 10.61
N LEU A 95 -3.13 11.41 9.32
CA LEU A 95 -2.52 12.56 8.64
C LEU A 95 -3.10 13.92 9.06
N ALA A 96 -4.24 13.95 9.75
CA ALA A 96 -4.79 15.20 10.30
C ALA A 96 -3.85 15.83 11.34
N ASP A 97 -3.08 15.02 12.06
CA ASP A 97 -2.08 15.47 13.04
C ASP A 97 -0.77 15.97 12.37
N TYR A 98 -0.64 15.77 11.05
CA TYR A 98 0.55 16.10 10.25
C TYR A 98 0.25 17.14 9.17
N ILE A 99 -0.66 18.08 9.44
CA ILE A 99 -0.89 19.23 8.55
C ILE A 99 0.31 20.17 8.61
N GLY A 100 0.89 20.49 7.45
CA GLY A 100 2.09 21.31 7.38
C GLY A 100 2.80 21.25 6.04
N GLU A 101 3.91 21.98 5.96
CA GLU A 101 4.85 21.93 4.84
C GLU A 101 6.02 21.02 5.17
N TYR A 102 6.41 20.19 4.21
CA TYR A 102 7.45 19.20 4.36
C TYR A 102 8.38 19.22 3.15
N GLN A 103 9.57 18.68 3.33
CA GLN A 103 10.50 18.42 2.25
C GLN A 103 10.75 16.91 2.18
N HIS A 104 10.60 16.35 0.98
CA HIS A 104 10.82 14.93 0.79
C HIS A 104 12.31 14.60 0.96
N PRO A 105 12.68 13.61 1.78
CA PRO A 105 14.07 13.36 2.15
C PRO A 105 14.96 12.98 0.96
N VAL A 106 14.41 12.21 0.00
CA VAL A 106 15.20 11.69 -1.15
C VAL A 106 15.05 12.59 -2.38
N LEU A 107 13.83 12.77 -2.87
CA LEU A 107 13.50 13.61 -4.02
C LEU A 107 13.73 15.11 -3.82
N GLN A 108 13.98 15.60 -2.59
CA GLN A 108 14.21 17.01 -2.26
C GLN A 108 13.08 17.97 -2.67
N GLN A 109 11.90 17.44 -2.99
CA GLN A 109 10.70 18.21 -3.37
C GLN A 109 9.97 18.69 -2.12
N ARG A 110 9.48 19.93 -2.15
CA ARG A 110 8.56 20.44 -1.13
C ARG A 110 7.15 19.95 -1.41
N TYR A 111 6.44 19.58 -0.36
CA TYR A 111 5.04 19.20 -0.43
C TYR A 111 4.28 19.68 0.79
N GLN A 112 2.97 19.76 0.68
CA GLN A 112 2.10 20.26 1.74
C GLN A 112 1.03 19.24 2.06
N VAL A 113 0.79 19.01 3.35
CA VAL A 113 -0.38 18.30 3.85
C VAL A 113 -1.37 19.35 4.30
N ARG A 114 -2.57 19.33 3.72
CA ARG A 114 -3.63 20.30 3.98
C ARG A 114 -4.88 19.61 4.48
N THR A 115 -5.71 20.34 5.20
CA THR A 115 -7.02 19.86 5.66
C THR A 115 -7.88 19.31 4.51
N GLU A 116 -7.82 19.92 3.32
CA GLU A 116 -8.55 19.45 2.13
C GLU A 116 -8.16 18.04 1.69
N HIS A 117 -6.90 17.61 1.93
CA HIS A 117 -6.45 16.26 1.62
C HIS A 117 -7.12 15.21 2.51
N MET A 118 -7.51 15.57 3.74
CA MET A 118 -8.21 14.63 4.64
C MET A 118 -9.59 14.27 4.10
N SER A 119 -10.32 15.27 3.62
CA SER A 119 -11.62 15.07 2.97
C SER A 119 -11.51 14.21 1.71
N GLN A 120 -10.45 14.42 0.91
CA GLN A 120 -10.18 13.59 -0.27
C GLN A 120 -9.91 12.14 0.12
N LEU A 121 -9.01 11.89 1.08
CA LEU A 121 -8.73 10.54 1.56
C LEU A 121 -9.96 9.86 2.17
N ALA A 122 -10.76 10.58 2.96
CA ALA A 122 -11.99 10.05 3.53
C ALA A 122 -13.00 9.63 2.44
N SER A 123 -13.12 10.44 1.37
CA SER A 123 -14.03 10.12 0.24
C SER A 123 -13.61 8.90 -0.59
N LEU A 124 -12.32 8.55 -0.57
CA LEU A 124 -11.79 7.39 -1.29
C LEU A 124 -11.99 6.08 -0.51
N MET A 125 -12.09 6.14 0.82
CA MET A 125 -12.10 4.97 1.68
C MET A 125 -13.35 4.10 1.44
N PRO A 126 -13.20 2.82 1.05
CA PRO A 126 -14.31 1.89 1.04
C PRO A 126 -14.88 1.73 2.45
N LEU A 127 -16.21 1.80 2.61
CA LEU A 127 -16.83 1.61 3.92
C LEU A 127 -16.84 0.13 4.34
N THR A 128 -16.91 -0.77 3.36
CA THR A 128 -16.91 -2.22 3.53
C THR A 128 -16.17 -2.87 2.38
N LEU A 129 -15.41 -3.93 2.65
CA LEU A 129 -14.72 -4.71 1.63
C LEU A 129 -15.68 -5.71 0.98
N LYS A 130 -15.72 -5.74 -0.36
CA LYS A 130 -16.60 -6.68 -1.10
C LYS A 130 -16.13 -8.13 -1.01
N ARG A 131 -14.80 -8.32 -1.00
CA ARG A 131 -14.13 -9.62 -1.05
C ARG A 131 -12.91 -9.65 -0.12
N PRO A 132 -13.12 -9.74 1.21
CA PRO A 132 -12.02 -9.76 2.17
C PRO A 132 -10.95 -10.82 1.88
N GLU A 133 -11.32 -11.95 1.29
CA GLU A 133 -10.42 -13.04 0.89
C GLU A 133 -9.40 -12.65 -0.19
N GLN A 134 -9.62 -11.54 -0.90
CA GLN A 134 -8.67 -10.99 -1.87
C GLN A 134 -7.56 -10.15 -1.22
N TYR A 135 -7.52 -10.07 0.11
CA TYR A 135 -6.51 -9.32 0.85
C TYR A 135 -5.57 -10.25 1.62
N PHE A 136 -4.28 -9.96 1.52
CA PHE A 136 -3.26 -10.50 2.41
C PHE A 136 -2.61 -9.35 3.18
N VAL A 137 -2.77 -9.35 4.50
CA VAL A 137 -2.36 -8.24 5.36
C VAL A 137 -1.24 -8.66 6.28
N LEU A 138 -0.06 -8.10 6.06
CA LEU A 138 1.10 -8.24 6.92
C LEU A 138 1.13 -7.11 7.92
N LEU A 139 1.19 -7.47 9.20
CA LEU A 139 1.17 -6.55 10.34
C LEU A 139 2.31 -6.86 11.29
N GLN A 140 2.91 -5.81 11.84
CA GLN A 140 3.79 -5.89 12.99
C GLN A 140 3.15 -5.20 14.18
N SER A 141 3.06 -5.90 15.32
CA SER A 141 2.37 -5.38 16.50
C SER A 141 3.14 -4.22 17.17
N GLY A 142 4.42 -4.07 16.85
CA GLY A 142 5.29 -2.98 17.29
C GLY A 142 5.22 -1.71 16.45
N ASP A 143 4.35 -1.67 15.42
CA ASP A 143 4.12 -0.45 14.62
C ASP A 143 3.72 0.72 15.52
N GLU A 144 4.61 1.70 15.61
CA GLU A 144 4.50 2.88 16.44
C GLU A 144 3.72 4.02 15.79
N VAL A 145 3.42 3.90 14.48
CA VAL A 145 2.72 4.91 13.68
C VAL A 145 1.25 4.55 13.53
N LEU A 146 0.94 3.27 13.31
CA LEU A 146 -0.39 2.78 13.05
C LEU A 146 -0.78 1.68 14.06
N ASP A 147 -1.94 1.86 14.72
CA ASP A 147 -2.49 0.79 15.56
C ASP A 147 -2.97 -0.38 14.69
N TYR A 148 -2.20 -1.47 14.68
CA TYR A 148 -2.46 -2.69 13.90
C TYR A 148 -3.87 -3.26 14.14
N ARG A 149 -4.48 -3.01 15.30
CA ARG A 149 -5.84 -3.47 15.62
C ARG A 149 -6.89 -2.87 14.70
N GLN A 150 -6.65 -1.67 14.17
CA GLN A 150 -7.52 -1.06 13.18
C GLN A 150 -7.52 -1.87 11.88
N ALA A 151 -6.35 -2.33 11.43
CA ALA A 151 -6.23 -3.21 10.27
C ALA A 151 -6.88 -4.57 10.51
N LEU A 152 -6.66 -5.20 11.67
CA LEU A 152 -7.33 -6.45 12.04
C LEU A 152 -8.87 -6.33 12.00
N LYS A 153 -9.41 -5.19 12.46
CA LYS A 153 -10.85 -4.94 12.46
C LYS A 153 -11.40 -4.66 11.06
N TYR A 154 -10.70 -3.88 10.25
CA TYR A 154 -11.21 -3.46 8.95
C TYR A 154 -11.08 -4.55 7.89
N TYR A 155 -9.98 -5.32 7.89
CA TYR A 155 -9.76 -6.42 6.95
C TYR A 155 -10.26 -7.77 7.50
N GLN A 156 -11.33 -7.79 8.32
CA GLN A 156 -11.90 -9.04 8.82
C GLN A 156 -12.31 -9.95 7.66
N GLY A 157 -11.86 -11.21 7.69
CA GLY A 157 -12.04 -12.19 6.62
C GLY A 157 -10.88 -12.26 5.61
N ALA A 158 -9.90 -11.36 5.71
CA ALA A 158 -8.64 -11.45 4.96
C ALA A 158 -7.68 -12.49 5.53
N ARG A 159 -6.67 -12.84 4.74
CA ARG A 159 -5.49 -13.56 5.25
C ARG A 159 -4.63 -12.56 6.03
N PHE A 160 -4.19 -12.94 7.22
CA PHE A 160 -3.28 -12.14 8.04
C PHE A 160 -1.97 -12.86 8.30
N GLU A 161 -0.90 -12.08 8.37
CA GLU A 161 0.37 -12.45 8.99
C GLU A 161 0.66 -11.39 10.05
N LEU A 162 0.43 -11.71 11.33
CA LEU A 162 0.69 -10.81 12.45
C LEU A 162 1.96 -11.26 13.15
N VAL A 163 2.99 -10.42 13.09
CA VAL A 163 4.29 -10.65 13.71
C VAL A 163 4.36 -9.84 15.00
N GLU A 164 4.78 -10.49 16.08
CA GLU A 164 5.00 -9.81 17.36
C GLU A 164 6.25 -8.91 17.31
N GLY A 165 6.13 -7.68 17.80
CA GLY A 165 7.20 -6.68 17.75
C GLY A 165 7.37 -6.06 16.37
N GLY A 166 8.61 -5.76 15.99
CA GLY A 166 8.92 -5.03 14.76
C GLY A 166 8.63 -3.53 14.86
N ASP A 167 8.36 -2.90 13.73
CA ASP A 167 8.09 -1.46 13.62
C ASP A 167 7.27 -1.12 12.36
N HIS A 168 6.97 0.18 12.17
CA HIS A 168 6.23 0.64 10.98
C HIS A 168 6.93 0.30 9.65
N SER A 169 8.26 0.20 9.64
CA SER A 169 9.05 -0.12 8.44
C SER A 169 8.87 -1.57 7.99
N PHE A 170 8.31 -2.43 8.84
CA PHE A 170 8.14 -3.87 8.65
C PHE A 170 9.49 -4.62 8.62
N VAL A 171 10.07 -4.81 9.81
CA VAL A 171 11.35 -5.49 10.01
C VAL A 171 11.33 -6.90 9.43
N GLY A 172 12.36 -7.26 8.65
CA GLY A 172 12.46 -8.59 8.05
C GLY A 172 11.56 -8.80 6.82
N TYR A 173 11.07 -7.73 6.19
CA TYR A 173 10.20 -7.77 5.00
C TYR A 173 10.63 -8.78 3.92
N GLN A 174 11.93 -8.90 3.65
CA GLN A 174 12.46 -9.82 2.63
C GLN A 174 12.02 -11.27 2.83
N GLN A 175 11.82 -11.72 4.07
CA GLN A 175 11.42 -13.08 4.42
C GLN A 175 10.00 -13.43 3.94
N TYR A 176 9.18 -12.41 3.66
CA TYR A 176 7.79 -12.57 3.26
C TYR A 176 7.59 -12.49 1.76
N LEU A 177 8.61 -12.11 0.97
CA LEU A 177 8.50 -11.91 -0.47
C LEU A 177 7.99 -13.16 -1.22
N THR A 178 8.39 -14.35 -0.78
CA THR A 178 7.87 -15.61 -1.34
C THR A 178 6.38 -15.76 -1.10
N GLN A 179 5.91 -15.56 0.13
CA GLN A 179 4.49 -15.64 0.46
C GLN A 179 3.66 -14.56 -0.24
N ILE A 180 4.21 -13.35 -0.35
CA ILE A 180 3.60 -12.23 -1.09
C ILE A 180 3.44 -12.61 -2.56
N ALA A 181 4.49 -13.13 -3.20
CA ALA A 181 4.42 -13.55 -4.60
C ALA A 181 3.44 -14.71 -4.81
N GLU A 182 3.46 -15.72 -3.95
CA GLU A 182 2.48 -16.82 -4.00
C GLU A 182 1.05 -16.30 -3.92
N PHE A 183 0.76 -15.41 -2.97
CA PHE A 183 -0.57 -14.81 -2.84
C PHE A 183 -0.97 -13.98 -4.07
N CYS A 184 -0.08 -13.10 -4.54
CA CYS A 184 -0.35 -12.20 -5.65
C CYS A 184 -0.49 -12.91 -7.00
N LEU A 185 0.10 -14.09 -7.17
CA LEU A 185 0.13 -14.84 -8.43
C LEU A 185 -0.81 -16.06 -8.44
N GLN A 186 -1.54 -16.31 -7.36
CA GLN A 186 -2.60 -17.31 -7.34
C GLN A 186 -3.66 -16.97 -8.40
N GLN A 187 -3.94 -17.95 -9.27
CA GLN A 187 -5.06 -17.84 -10.20
C GLN A 187 -6.37 -17.70 -9.40
N PRO A 188 -7.30 -16.87 -9.87
CA PRO A 188 -8.62 -16.71 -9.25
C PRO A 188 -9.43 -18.01 -9.26
#